data_AF-A0A9D1D972-F1
#
_entry.id   AF-A0A9D1D972-F1
#
_cell.length_a   1.000
_cell.length_b   1.000
_cell.length_c   1.000
_cell.angle_alpha   90.00
_cell.angle_beta   90.00
_cell.angle_gamma   90.00
#
_symmetry.space_group_name_H-M   'P 1'
#
loop_
_entity.id
_entity.type
_entity.pdbx_description
1 polymer ?
#
loop_
_entity_poly.entity_id
_entity_poly.type
_entity_poly.pdbx_seq_one_letter_code
_entity_poly.pdbx_strand_id
1 'polypeptide(L)'
;QLVFNTHNPIFLNSNLFRRDEIKFVERDDESHQSVLYALSDFGTSGENGVRKHEDYMSKYFISQYGAIKEIDFTPIFEEILNTERGV
;
A
#
# COMPACT_ATOMS: atom_id res chain seq x y z
N GLN A 1 19.06 18.23 2.69
CA GLN A 1 18.08 17.27 2.13
C GLN A 1 17.19 16.80 3.27
N LEU A 2 15.88 16.70 3.06
CA LEU A 2 14.91 16.24 4.07
C LEU A 2 14.38 14.86 3.65
N VAL A 3 14.37 13.91 4.58
CA VAL A 3 13.79 12.58 4.41
C VAL A 3 12.95 12.30 5.64
N PHE A 4 11.71 11.85 5.44
CA PHE A 4 10.81 11.49 6.51
C PHE A 4 9.94 10.32 6.08
N ASN A 5 9.40 9.58 7.05
CA ASN A 5 8.39 8.56 6.84
C ASN A 5 7.07 9.00 7.50
N THR A 6 5.97 8.53 6.96
CA THR A 6 4.63 8.82 7.49
C THR A 6 3.65 7.76 7.04
N HIS A 7 2.66 7.47 7.88
CA HIS A 7 1.48 6.70 7.50
C HIS A 7 0.35 7.59 6.93
N ASN A 8 0.53 8.91 6.92
CA ASN A 8 -0.47 9.85 6.43
C ASN A 8 -0.41 9.95 4.89
N PRO A 9 -1.44 9.50 4.15
CA PRO A 9 -1.39 9.42 2.69
C PRO A 9 -1.59 10.78 2.00
N ILE A 10 -1.83 11.89 2.72
CA ILE A 10 -1.97 13.23 2.11
C ILE A 10 -0.75 13.67 1.29
N PHE A 11 0.41 13.07 1.55
CA PHE A 11 1.66 13.34 0.84
C PHE A 11 1.78 12.56 -0.49
N LEU A 12 0.87 11.63 -0.77
CA LEU A 12 0.73 10.97 -2.07
C LEU A 12 0.03 11.91 -3.06
N ASN A 13 0.72 12.97 -3.43
CA ASN A 13 0.22 14.00 -4.31
C ASN A 13 1.30 14.41 -5.32
N SER A 14 0.96 14.33 -6.60
CA SER A 14 1.86 14.65 -7.72
C SER A 14 2.30 16.12 -7.79
N ASN A 15 1.60 17.01 -7.07
CA ASN A 15 1.98 18.42 -6.92
C ASN A 15 3.00 18.66 -5.79
N LEU A 16 3.17 17.70 -4.87
CA LEU A 16 4.09 17.82 -3.74
C LEU A 16 5.43 17.14 -4.01
N PHE A 17 5.40 15.91 -4.54
CA PHE A 17 6.59 15.09 -4.76
C PHE A 17 6.59 14.45 -6.15
N ARG A 18 7.78 14.27 -6.71
CA ARG A 18 7.98 13.48 -7.94
C ARG A 18 7.87 11.99 -7.62
N ARG A 19 7.62 11.17 -8.65
CA ARG A 19 7.42 9.71 -8.49
C ARG A 19 8.65 8.98 -7.93
N ASP A 20 9.85 9.48 -8.21
CA ASP A 20 11.13 8.97 -7.68
C ASP A 20 11.39 9.38 -6.22
N GLU A 21 10.63 10.34 -5.70
CA GLU A 21 10.76 10.87 -4.33
C GLU A 21 9.80 10.21 -3.35
N ILE A 22 8.77 9.51 -3.85
CA ILE A 22 7.83 8.74 -3.06
C ILE A 22 8.30 7.29 -3.01
N LYS A 23 8.59 6.79 -1.81
CA LYS A 23 9.02 5.41 -1.58
C LYS A 23 8.07 4.68 -0.65
N PHE A 24 7.81 3.42 -0.97
CA PHE A 24 7.02 2.51 -0.16
C PHE A 24 7.95 1.47 0.47
N VAL A 25 7.59 1.06 1.69
CA VAL A 25 8.25 -0.03 2.39
C VAL A 25 7.20 -1.08 2.69
N GLU A 26 7.44 -2.29 2.23
CA GLU A 26 6.60 -3.45 2.47
C GLU A 26 7.41 -4.53 3.17
N ARG A 27 6.77 -5.28 4.07
CA ARG A 27 7.39 -6.43 4.73
C ARG A 27 6.79 -7.70 4.16
N ASP A 28 7.65 -8.56 3.65
CA ASP A 28 7.29 -9.91 3.24
C ASP A 28 6.96 -10.74 4.50
N ASP A 29 5.78 -11.33 4.53
CA ASP A 29 5.31 -12.12 5.67
C ASP A 29 6.05 -13.47 5.80
N GLU A 30 6.52 -14.06 4.69
CA GLU A 30 7.22 -15.34 4.66
C GLU A 30 8.71 -15.17 4.98
N SER A 31 9.39 -14.27 4.26
CA SER A 31 10.85 -14.08 4.40
C SER A 31 11.20 -13.11 5.54
N HIS A 32 10.22 -12.35 6.05
CA HIS A 32 10.39 -11.28 7.02
C HIS A 32 11.31 -10.13 6.57
N GLN A 33 11.65 -10.07 5.30
CA GLN A 33 12.49 -9.01 4.74
C GLN A 33 11.65 -7.79 4.37
N SER A 34 12.25 -6.60 4.48
CA SER A 34 11.63 -5.37 4.01
C SER A 34 12.07 -5.07 2.58
N VAL A 35 11.10 -4.85 1.70
CA VAL A 35 11.31 -4.43 0.33
C VAL A 35 11.00 -2.93 0.23
N LEU A 36 11.95 -2.19 -0.33
CA LEU A 36 11.83 -0.75 -0.60
C LEU A 36 11.74 -0.55 -2.10
N TYR A 37 10.71 0.14 -2.57
CA TYR A 37 10.52 0.50 -3.97
C TYR A 37 9.94 1.90 -4.09
N ALA A 38 10.08 2.50 -5.28
CA ALA A 38 9.60 3.85 -5.56
C ALA A 38 8.33 3.84 -6.42
N LEU A 39 7.55 4.91 -6.32
CA LEU A 39 6.39 5.09 -7.21
C LEU A 39 6.80 5.20 -8.69
N SER A 40 8.06 5.57 -8.97
CA SER A 40 8.64 5.58 -10.31
C SER A 40 8.84 4.21 -10.93
N ASP A 41 8.89 3.14 -10.12
CA ASP A 41 9.18 1.79 -10.57
C ASP A 41 7.98 1.17 -11.30
N PHE A 42 6.78 1.71 -11.06
CA PHE A 42 5.58 1.40 -11.82
C PHE A 42 5.68 2.00 -13.24
N GLY A 43 5.19 1.32 -14.27
CA GLY A 43 5.20 1.84 -15.64
C GLY A 43 4.38 3.13 -15.79
N THR A 44 4.44 3.79 -16.96
CA THR A 44 3.55 4.94 -17.29
C THR A 44 2.41 4.58 -18.24
N SER A 45 2.40 3.32 -18.68
CA SER A 45 1.54 2.77 -19.72
C SER A 45 0.95 1.44 -19.25
N GLY A 46 -0.26 1.12 -19.71
CA GLY A 46 -1.01 -0.07 -19.27
C GLY A 46 -1.92 0.22 -18.07
N GLU A 47 -2.67 -0.81 -17.66
CA GLU A 47 -3.68 -0.76 -16.59
C GLU A 47 -3.08 -0.37 -15.22
N ASN A 48 -1.83 -0.77 -14.97
CA ASN A 48 -1.06 -0.44 -13.76
C ASN A 48 -0.08 0.72 -13.94
N GLY A 49 -0.23 1.50 -15.01
CA GLY A 49 0.60 2.68 -15.24
C GLY A 49 0.30 3.80 -14.25
N VAL A 50 1.34 4.49 -13.77
CA VAL A 50 1.24 5.66 -12.90
C VAL A 50 1.70 6.90 -13.65
N ARG A 51 0.75 7.69 -14.15
CA ARG A 51 1.05 8.94 -14.86
C ARG A 51 1.23 10.09 -13.88
N LYS A 52 1.95 11.14 -14.30
CA LYS A 52 2.25 12.31 -13.44
C LYS A 52 0.99 13.05 -12.95
N HIS A 53 -0.19 12.85 -13.54
CA HIS A 53 -1.41 13.59 -13.20
C HIS A 53 -2.52 12.70 -12.64
N GLU A 54 -2.19 11.45 -12.29
CA GLU A 54 -3.15 10.58 -11.61
C GLU A 54 -3.21 10.85 -10.11
N ASP A 55 -4.31 10.41 -9.52
CA ASP A 55 -4.53 10.47 -8.08
C ASP A 55 -3.78 9.32 -7.37
N TYR A 56 -2.56 9.61 -6.91
CA TYR A 56 -1.71 8.64 -6.21
C TYR A 56 -2.35 8.15 -4.92
N MET A 57 -3.06 9.01 -4.20
CA MET A 57 -3.70 8.64 -2.95
C MET A 57 -4.84 7.64 -3.19
N SER A 58 -5.72 7.92 -4.16
CA SER A 58 -6.79 6.99 -4.52
C SER A 58 -6.26 5.64 -5.00
N LYS A 59 -5.19 5.63 -5.80
CA LYS A 59 -4.53 4.40 -6.27
C LYS A 59 -3.86 3.61 -5.15
N TYR A 60 -3.28 4.30 -4.17
CA TYR A 60 -2.75 3.67 -2.98
C TYR A 60 -3.85 2.98 -2.18
N PHE A 61 -5.01 3.62 -1.98
CA PHE A 61 -6.12 3.02 -1.22
C PHE A 61 -6.73 1.76 -1.85
N ILE A 62 -6.65 1.62 -3.17
CA ILE A 62 -7.05 0.38 -3.86
C ILE A 62 -5.90 -0.64 -3.97
N SER A 63 -4.83 -0.45 -3.20
CA SER A 63 -3.64 -1.31 -3.15
C SER A 63 -2.89 -1.45 -4.49
N GLN A 64 -3.04 -0.49 -5.42
CA GLN A 64 -2.39 -0.58 -6.74
C GLN A 64 -0.86 -0.53 -6.65
N TYR A 65 -0.32 0.06 -5.58
CA TYR A 65 1.12 0.16 -5.35
C TYR A 65 1.64 -0.92 -4.41
N GLY A 66 0.83 -1.88 -3.99
CA GLY A 66 1.14 -2.69 -2.83
C GLY A 66 1.19 -1.87 -1.55
N ALA A 67 1.91 -2.35 -0.54
CA ALA A 67 2.06 -1.71 0.77
C ALA A 67 0.78 -1.56 1.63
N ILE A 68 -0.39 -1.97 1.13
CA ILE A 68 -1.58 -2.23 1.95
C ILE A 68 -1.75 -3.74 2.05
N LYS A 69 -1.64 -4.26 3.28
CA LYS A 69 -1.85 -5.67 3.57
C LYS A 69 -3.35 -5.99 3.48
N GLU A 70 -3.71 -6.99 2.68
CA GLU A 70 -5.02 -7.61 2.78
C GLU A 70 -5.08 -8.38 4.10
N ILE A 71 -6.04 -8.02 4.95
CA ILE A 71 -6.27 -8.71 6.23
C ILE A 71 -7.45 -9.65 6.02
N ASP A 72 -7.18 -10.94 6.14
CA ASP A 72 -8.25 -11.94 6.18
C ASP A 72 -8.86 -11.99 7.58
N PHE A 73 -10.11 -11.50 7.68
CA PHE A 73 -10.88 -11.53 8.92
C PHE A 73 -11.66 -12.83 9.12
N THR A 74 -11.67 -13.73 8.12
CA THR A 74 -12.41 -15.00 8.17
C THR A 74 -12.12 -15.79 9.45
N PRO A 75 -10.86 -15.96 9.91
CA PRO A 75 -10.57 -16.72 11.12
C PRO A 75 -11.24 -16.13 12.38
N ILE A 76 -11.27 -14.81 12.50
CA ILE A 76 -11.91 -14.11 13.63
C ILE A 76 -13.43 -14.31 13.57
N PHE A 77 -14.03 -14.19 12.38
CA PHE A 77 -15.47 -14.43 12.23
C PHE A 77 -15.85 -15.88 12.55
N GLU A 78 -15.05 -16.86 12.13
CA GLU A 78 -15.25 -18.27 12.46
C GLU A 78 -15.18 -18.52 13.97
N GLU A 79 -14.22 -17.91 14.67
CA GLU A 79 -14.09 -18.00 16.13
C GLU A 79 -15.32 -17.42 16.85
N ILE A 80 -15.79 -16.24 16.43
CA ILE A 80 -16.98 -15.60 17.00
C ILE A 80 -18.23 -16.47 16.78
N LEU A 81 -18.43 -16.97 15.56
CA LEU A 81 -19.58 -17.80 15.20
C LEU A 81 -19.61 -19.14 15.96
N ASN A 82 -18.45 -19.74 16.22
CA ASN A 82 -18.36 -20.98 16.99
C ASN A 82 -18.64 -20.73 18.49
N THR A 83 -18.14 -19.62 19.04
CA THR A 83 -18.38 -19.22 20.43
C THR A 83 -19.87 -18.95 20.71
N GLU A 84 -20.58 -18.30 19.79
CA GLU A 84 -22.02 -18.05 19.92
C GLU A 84 -22.87 -19.33 19.78
N ARG A 85 -22.35 -20.36 19.11
CA ARG A 85 -23.03 -21.65 18.91
C ARG A 85 -22.86 -22.63 20.07
N GLY A 86 -22.08 -22.26 21.11
CA GLY A 86 -21.92 -23.07 22.31
C GLY A 86 -21.25 -24.43 22.07
N VAL A 87 -20.32 -24.49 21.11
CA VAL A 87 -19.40 -25.63 20.91
C VAL A 87 -18.00 -25.22 21.32
#